data_AF-A0A164JUC6-F1
#
_entry.id   AF-A0A164JUC6-F1
#
_cell.length_a   1.000
_cell.length_b   1.000
_cell.length_c   1.000
_cell.angle_alpha   90.00
_cell.angle_beta   90.00
_cell.angle_gamma   90.00
#
_symmetry.space_group_name_H-M   'P 1'
#
loop_
_entity.id
_entity.type
_entity.pdbx_description
1 polymer ?
#
loop_
_entity_poly.entity_id
_entity_poly.type
_entity_poly.pdbx_seq_one_letter_code
_entity_poly.pdbx_strand_id
1 'polypeptide(L)'
;MRESETAEVAGVSERVLDELAQTLAEKLDVLLDRLTDRALTVPDAGTSAWRQQWLGRDSDTGRQHHARRLYIRAVLASRAGIGLQEVSIPPAADPKPAVTPAPRARPARRRVDHNDNQLAMF
;
A
#
# COMPACT_ATOMS: atom_id res chain seq x y z
N MET A 1 41.79 -8.31 -12.74
CA MET A 1 40.96 -8.54 -11.55
C MET A 1 41.05 -7.30 -10.68
N ARG A 2 39.99 -6.48 -10.62
CA ARG A 2 39.89 -5.34 -9.71
C ARG A 2 39.02 -5.83 -8.55
N GLU A 3 39.66 -6.16 -7.45
CA GLU A 3 39.00 -6.60 -6.23
C GLU A 3 38.32 -5.37 -5.61
N SER A 4 37.00 -5.35 -5.69
CA SER A 4 36.07 -5.04 -4.61
C SER A 4 36.59 -4.18 -3.46
N GLU A 5 37.02 -2.95 -3.72
CA GLU A 5 37.02 -1.90 -2.70
C GLU A 5 35.56 -1.43 -2.55
N THR A 6 34.73 -2.30 -1.99
CA THR A 6 33.35 -1.97 -1.60
C THR A 6 33.46 -0.84 -0.59
N ALA A 7 33.04 0.36 -0.99
CA ALA A 7 33.28 1.61 -0.30
C ALA A 7 32.98 1.48 1.21
N GLU A 8 34.03 1.44 2.01
CA GLU A 8 33.90 1.37 3.46
C GLU A 8 33.72 2.81 3.96
N VAL A 9 32.48 3.20 4.30
CA VAL A 9 32.23 4.55 4.82
C VAL A 9 32.68 4.59 6.27
N ALA A 10 33.79 5.27 6.53
CA ALA A 10 34.35 5.45 7.88
C ALA A 10 34.54 4.13 8.66
N GLY A 11 34.94 3.05 7.98
CA GLY A 11 35.14 1.73 8.60
C GLY A 11 33.86 0.91 8.78
N VAL A 12 32.76 1.33 8.16
CA VAL A 12 31.50 0.56 8.08
C VAL A 12 31.36 -0.01 6.68
N SER A 13 31.11 -1.31 6.57
CA SER A 13 30.88 -1.95 5.28
C SER A 13 29.56 -1.50 4.65
N GLU A 14 29.54 -1.38 3.33
CA GLU A 14 28.35 -1.01 2.56
C GLU A 14 27.13 -1.88 2.91
N ARG A 15 27.35 -3.19 3.07
CA ARG A 15 26.30 -4.14 3.46
C ARG A 15 25.63 -3.76 4.79
N VAL A 16 26.41 -3.33 5.78
CA VAL A 16 25.86 -2.91 7.07
C VAL A 16 25.07 -1.61 6.91
N LEU A 17 25.53 -0.69 6.06
CA LEU A 17 24.79 0.54 5.76
C LEU A 17 23.45 0.24 5.08
N ASP A 18 23.42 -0.72 4.15
CA ASP A 18 22.17 -1.16 3.50
C ASP A 18 21.20 -1.78 4.50
N GLU A 19 21.68 -2.65 5.38
CA GLU A 19 20.88 -3.27 6.44
C GLU A 19 20.31 -2.22 7.41
N LEU A 20 21.11 -1.20 7.75
CA LEU A 20 20.67 -0.08 8.59
C LEU A 20 19.70 0.84 7.87
N ALA A 21 19.91 1.12 6.58
CA ALA A 21 19.00 1.93 5.76
C ALA A 21 17.64 1.24 5.61
N GLN A 22 17.63 -0.08 5.38
CA GLN A 22 16.42 -0.88 5.35
C GLN A 22 15.68 -0.84 6.68
N THR A 23 16.41 -1.03 7.79
CA THR A 23 15.84 -0.94 9.14
C THR A 23 15.23 0.45 9.38
N LEU A 24 15.92 1.52 8.97
CA LEU A 24 15.42 2.88 9.09
C LEU A 24 14.12 3.09 8.30
N ALA A 25 14.06 2.59 7.06
CA ALA A 25 12.87 2.66 6.23
C ALA A 25 11.66 1.98 6.90
N GLU A 26 11.85 0.80 7.48
CA GLU A 26 10.81 0.08 8.23
C GLU A 26 10.33 0.85 9.46
N LYS A 27 11.25 1.49 10.21
CA LYS A 27 10.87 2.32 11.36
C LYS A 27 10.10 3.56 10.93
N LEU A 28 10.51 4.23 9.85
CA LEU A 28 9.80 5.38 9.31
C LEU A 28 8.39 4.99 8.85
N ASP A 29 8.22 3.81 8.26
CA ASP A 29 6.92 3.30 7.86
C ASP A 29 5.97 3.13 9.05
N VAL A 30 6.43 2.46 10.11
CA VAL A 30 5.66 2.27 11.35
C VAL A 30 5.31 3.62 12.01
N LEU A 31 6.24 4.58 12.00
CA LEU A 31 5.98 5.91 12.55
C LEU A 31 4.94 6.68 11.71
N LEU A 32 5.01 6.58 10.38
CA LEU A 32 4.02 7.18 9.49
C LEU A 32 2.63 6.60 9.71
N ASP A 33 2.52 5.28 9.87
CA ASP A 33 1.25 4.62 10.20
C ASP A 33 0.70 5.12 11.54
N ARG A 34 1.52 5.16 12.59
CA ARG A 34 1.10 5.67 13.90
C ARG A 34 0.66 7.13 13.88
N LEU A 35 1.37 7.99 13.15
CA LEU A 35 1.00 9.41 13.01
C LEU A 35 -0.29 9.57 12.22
N THR A 36 -0.49 8.75 11.19
CA THR A 36 -1.72 8.74 10.40
C THR A 36 -2.91 8.30 11.25
N ASP A 37 -2.74 7.24 12.04
CA ASP A 37 -3.80 6.73 12.93
C ASP A 37 -4.15 7.74 14.03
N ARG A 38 -3.15 8.44 14.58
CA ARG A 38 -3.35 9.55 15.53
C ARG A 38 -4.13 10.70 14.90
N ALA A 39 -3.80 11.10 13.67
CA ALA A 39 -4.50 12.16 12.95
C ALA A 39 -5.95 11.80 12.62
N LEU A 40 -6.23 10.50 12.44
CA LEU A 40 -7.55 9.97 12.17
C LEU A 40 -8.32 9.58 13.43
N THR A 41 -7.74 9.76 14.63
CA THR A 41 -8.32 9.29 15.90
C THR A 41 -8.76 7.83 15.84
N VAL A 42 -7.95 6.99 15.17
CA VAL A 42 -8.25 5.56 15.01
C VAL A 42 -8.29 4.93 16.41
N PRO A 43 -9.35 4.18 16.76
CA PRO A 43 -9.47 3.54 18.05
C PRO A 43 -8.35 2.52 18.27
N ASP A 44 -7.88 2.43 19.51
CA ASP A 44 -6.87 1.45 19.89
C ASP A 44 -7.36 0.02 19.63
N ALA A 45 -6.45 -0.82 19.14
CA ALA A 45 -6.73 -2.21 18.88
C ALA A 45 -7.25 -2.93 20.13
N GLY A 46 -8.27 -3.78 19.95
CA GLY A 46 -8.92 -4.50 21.05
C GLY A 46 -10.05 -3.75 21.75
N THR A 47 -10.24 -2.45 21.48
CA THR A 47 -11.41 -1.71 21.97
C THR A 47 -12.69 -2.12 21.23
N SER A 48 -13.86 -1.87 21.83
CA SER A 48 -15.16 -2.10 21.19
C SER A 48 -15.35 -1.23 19.94
N ALA A 49 -14.88 0.03 19.99
CA ALA A 49 -14.86 0.95 18.86
C ALA A 49 -14.00 0.42 17.70
N TRP A 50 -12.81 -0.11 18.00
CA TRP A 50 -11.96 -0.77 17.01
C TRP A 50 -12.67 -1.97 16.37
N ARG A 51 -13.36 -2.80 17.17
CA ARG A 51 -14.08 -3.97 16.66
C ARG A 51 -15.22 -3.57 15.71
N GLN A 52 -15.99 -2.54 16.05
CA GLN A 52 -17.06 -2.03 15.19
C GLN A 52 -16.52 -1.48 13.87
N GLN A 53 -15.44 -0.69 13.93
CA GLN A 53 -14.77 -0.18 12.74
C GLN A 53 -14.22 -1.32 11.87
N TRP A 54 -13.64 -2.35 12.49
CA TRP A 54 -13.12 -3.52 11.79
C TRP A 54 -14.23 -4.28 11.05
N LEU A 55 -15.36 -4.53 11.71
CA LEU A 55 -16.53 -5.19 11.09
C LEU A 55 -17.10 -4.37 9.93
N GLY A 56 -17.04 -3.04 10.01
CA GLY A 56 -17.50 -2.13 8.96
C GLY A 56 -16.49 -1.87 7.83
N ARG A 57 -15.29 -2.47 7.86
CA ARG A 57 -14.19 -2.14 6.93
C ARG A 57 -14.54 -2.32 5.46
N ASP A 58 -15.30 -3.36 5.14
CA ASP A 58 -15.63 -3.71 3.75
C ASP A 58 -16.93 -3.02 3.26
N SER A 59 -17.54 -2.16 4.09
CA SER A 59 -18.62 -1.26 3.66
C SER A 59 -18.09 -0.11 2.78
N ASP A 60 -18.98 0.60 2.08
CA ASP A 60 -18.60 1.82 1.34
C ASP A 60 -17.93 2.86 2.24
N THR A 61 -18.49 3.08 3.43
CA THR A 61 -17.92 3.98 4.43
C THR A 61 -16.53 3.52 4.87
N GLY A 62 -16.35 2.21 5.11
CA GLY A 62 -15.05 1.61 5.46
C GLY A 62 -14.00 1.80 4.35
N ARG A 63 -14.37 1.61 3.09
CA ARG A 63 -13.52 1.90 1.92
C ARG A 63 -13.13 3.37 1.82
N GLN A 64 -14.07 4.29 2.05
CA GLN A 64 -13.80 5.73 2.05
C GLN A 64 -12.84 6.12 3.18
N HIS A 65 -13.02 5.57 4.39
CA HIS A 65 -12.09 5.78 5.49
C HIS A 65 -10.68 5.24 5.16
N HIS A 66 -10.59 4.08 4.53
CA HIS A 66 -9.30 3.53 4.10
C HIS A 66 -8.62 4.42 3.05
N ALA A 67 -9.35 4.88 2.03
CA ALA A 67 -8.82 5.82 1.03
C ALA A 67 -8.34 7.13 1.67
N ARG A 68 -9.10 7.66 2.65
CA ARG A 68 -8.70 8.85 3.42
C ARG A 68 -7.42 8.61 4.22
N ARG A 69 -7.24 7.43 4.82
CA ARG A 69 -6.02 7.05 5.53
C ARG A 69 -4.79 7.06 4.61
N LEU A 70 -4.90 6.45 3.43
CA LEU A 70 -3.83 6.46 2.44
C LEU A 70 -3.47 7.87 1.98
N TYR A 71 -4.48 8.71 1.73
CA TYR A 71 -4.25 10.11 1.36
C TYR A 71 -3.51 10.89 2.45
N ILE A 72 -3.93 10.78 3.71
CA ILE A 72 -3.27 11.48 4.83
C ILE A 72 -1.84 10.97 5.02
N ARG A 73 -1.60 9.65 4.92
CA ARG A 73 -0.25 9.07 4.99
C ARG A 73 0.66 9.65 3.92
N ALA A 74 0.19 9.75 2.67
CA ALA A 74 0.95 10.34 1.56
C ALA A 74 1.25 11.83 1.80
N VAL A 75 0.27 12.61 2.26
CA VAL A 75 0.45 14.03 2.58
C VAL A 75 1.45 14.22 3.74
N LEU A 76 1.39 13.39 4.77
CA LEU A 76 2.33 13.43 5.89
C LEU A 76 3.76 13.11 5.45
N ALA A 77 3.96 12.05 4.66
CA ALA A 77 5.26 11.69 4.13
C ALA A 77 5.85 12.81 3.25
N SER A 78 5.04 13.35 2.33
CA SER A 78 5.41 14.48 1.48
C SER A 78 5.84 15.70 2.29
N ARG A 79 5.06 16.08 3.31
CA ARG A 79 5.40 17.20 4.21
C ARG A 79 6.65 16.96 5.05
N ALA A 80 6.94 15.71 5.38
CA ALA A 80 8.13 15.32 6.14
C ALA A 80 9.38 15.19 5.26
N GLY A 81 9.28 15.39 3.94
CA GLY A 81 10.37 15.14 2.99
C GLY A 81 10.75 13.66 2.88
N ILE A 82 9.88 12.76 3.36
CA ILE A 82 10.05 11.32 3.20
C ILE A 82 9.53 11.00 1.81
N GLY A 83 10.45 10.81 0.88
CA GLY A 83 10.12 10.29 -0.44
C GLY A 83 9.57 8.87 -0.32
N LEU A 84 8.27 8.74 -0.05
CA LEU A 84 7.50 7.69 -0.71
C LEU A 84 7.77 7.94 -2.18
N GLN A 85 8.48 7.04 -2.86
CA GLN A 85 8.72 7.16 -4.29
C GLN A 85 7.45 7.73 -4.90
N GLU A 86 7.55 8.94 -5.43
CA GLU A 86 6.54 9.49 -6.29
C GLU A 86 6.39 8.40 -7.34
N VAL A 87 5.30 7.63 -7.27
CA VAL A 87 4.94 6.76 -8.36
C VAL A 87 4.76 7.77 -9.48
N SER A 88 5.80 7.91 -10.30
CA SER A 88 5.75 8.64 -11.53
C SER A 88 4.71 7.89 -12.31
N ILE A 89 3.47 8.34 -12.21
CA ILE A 89 2.41 7.96 -13.12
C ILE A 89 2.97 8.46 -14.44
N PRO A 90 3.41 7.57 -15.35
CA PRO A 90 3.87 8.03 -16.64
C PRO A 90 2.74 8.89 -17.22
N PRO A 91 3.04 10.06 -17.81
CA PRO A 91 2.01 10.88 -18.43
C PRO A 91 1.20 9.96 -19.34
N ALA A 92 -0.11 9.89 -19.08
CA ALA A 92 -1.02 9.04 -19.83
C ALA A 92 -0.76 9.31 -21.31
N ALA A 93 -0.26 8.28 -22.01
CA ALA A 93 -0.01 8.37 -23.43
C ALA A 93 -1.30 8.86 -24.10
N ASP A 94 -1.15 9.83 -25.01
CA ASP A 94 -2.24 10.45 -25.74
C ASP A 94 -3.27 9.40 -26.19
N PRO A 95 -4.58 9.69 -26.07
CA PRO A 95 -5.61 8.73 -26.45
C PRO A 95 -5.48 8.41 -27.94
N LYS A 96 -4.94 7.22 -28.25
CA LYS A 96 -4.98 6.64 -29.59
C LYS A 96 -6.46 6.60 -30.04
N PRO A 97 -6.76 7.01 -31.28
CA PRO A 97 -8.13 7.03 -31.77
C PRO A 97 -8.75 5.63 -31.71
N ALA A 98 -9.97 5.60 -31.17
CA ALA A 98 -10.74 4.38 -30.91
C ALA A 98 -10.96 3.59 -32.20
N VAL A 99 -10.38 2.39 -32.27
CA VAL A 99 -10.78 1.38 -33.26
C VAL A 99 -12.14 0.84 -32.85
N THR A 100 -13.13 1.03 -33.71
CA THR A 100 -14.51 0.57 -33.51
C THR A 100 -14.54 -0.97 -33.39
N PRO A 101 -15.04 -1.56 -32.30
CA PRO A 101 -15.16 -3.02 -32.22
C PRO A 101 -16.40 -3.50 -32.99
N ALA A 102 -16.20 -4.43 -33.92
CA ALA A 102 -17.26 -5.15 -34.61
C ALA A 102 -18.09 -6.00 -33.62
N PRO A 103 -19.42 -6.17 -33.83
CA PRO A 103 -20.30 -6.83 -32.88
C PRO A 103 -20.01 -8.34 -32.82
N ARG A 104 -19.49 -8.80 -31.69
CA ARG A 104 -19.26 -10.22 -31.41
C ARG A 104 -20.52 -10.83 -30.79
N ALA A 105 -21.07 -11.84 -31.48
CA ALA A 105 -22.23 -12.62 -31.05
C ALA A 105 -22.01 -13.27 -29.67
N ARG A 106 -23.04 -13.20 -28.81
CA ARG A 106 -23.11 -13.87 -27.50
C ARG A 106 -23.17 -15.40 -27.68
N PRO A 107 -22.52 -16.14 -26.78
CA PRO A 107 -23.16 -17.34 -26.25
C PRO A 107 -23.21 -17.39 -24.71
N ALA A 108 -24.40 -17.76 -24.26
CA ALA A 108 -24.83 -18.44 -23.03
C ALA A 108 -23.96 -18.42 -21.74
N ARG A 109 -24.65 -18.01 -20.66
CA ARG A 109 -24.37 -18.22 -19.24
C ARG A 109 -23.81 -19.62 -18.91
N ARG A 110 -22.76 -19.67 -18.11
CA ARG A 110 -22.43 -20.82 -17.25
C ARG A 110 -22.23 -20.33 -15.82
N ARG A 111 -23.03 -20.87 -14.89
CA ARG A 111 -23.05 -20.55 -13.46
C ARG A 111 -21.69 -20.88 -12.83
N VAL A 112 -21.19 -20.00 -11.98
CA VAL A 112 -20.07 -20.25 -11.06
C VAL A 112 -20.67 -20.92 -9.83
N ASP A 113 -20.21 -22.13 -9.54
CA ASP A 113 -20.49 -22.83 -8.28
C ASP A 113 -19.69 -22.11 -7.17
N HIS A 114 -20.39 -21.50 -6.23
CA HIS A 114 -19.80 -20.82 -5.07
C HIS A 114 -19.51 -21.89 -4.02
N ASN A 115 -18.26 -22.28 -3.89
CA ASN A 115 -17.83 -23.29 -2.92
C ASN A 115 -17.68 -22.64 -1.54
N ASP A 116 -18.76 -22.63 -0.76
CA ASP A 116 -18.91 -22.02 0.58
C ASP A 116 -18.15 -22.75 1.72
N ASN A 117 -17.03 -23.42 1.45
CA ASN A 117 -16.42 -24.34 2.43
C ASN A 117 -14.92 -24.13 2.72
N GLN A 118 -14.40 -22.90 2.62
CA GLN A 118 -12.96 -22.63 2.86
C GLN A 118 -12.61 -21.83 4.13
N LEU A 119 -13.51 -21.73 5.11
CA LEU A 119 -13.21 -21.07 6.40
C LEU A 119 -13.47 -21.98 7.59
N ALA A 120 -12.90 -23.20 7.54
CA ALA A 120 -12.62 -23.98 8.74
C ALA A 120 -11.11 -23.89 9.02
N MET A 121 -10.72 -23.01 9.94
CA MET A 121 -9.42 -23.04 10.61
C MET A 121 -9.68 -23.02 12.12
N PHE A 122 -9.33 -24.15 12.74
CA PHE A 122 -9.04 -24.46 14.14
C PHE A 122 -9.51 -23.50 15.24
#